data_AF-A0A0P7TMJ2-F1
#
_entry.id   AF-A0A0P7TMJ2-F1
#
_cell.length_a   1.000
_cell.length_b   1.000
_cell.length_c   1.000
_cell.angle_alpha   90.00
_cell.angle_beta   90.00
_cell.angle_gamma   90.00
#
_symmetry.space_group_name_H-M   'P 1'
#
loop_
_entity.id
_entity.type
_entity.pdbx_description
1 polymer ?
#
loop_
_entity_poly.entity_id
_entity_poly.type
_entity_poly.pdbx_seq_one_letter_code
_entity_poly.pdbx_strand_id
1 'polypeptide(L)'
;MVAMTKKVKTFEIVFSDPDKSYYSSGDKVSGTVVVEVCEVTRVSSVRLQGVGSAKVEYAKGKQRCREEIDYLKYEQVLHLDEQPTDTDGSVILRPGNKYVYAFGFELPQQGHLVSSYKGKFGFVQYYVKALLERSSQPSLECRKHFEVEEPLDVNTPDLMSPSAGAKEKKVTCMFIPDGQVSVNAKIDRKGFCEGEDICIDARFENTCSRIVVPKAAIIAKHTYQANGRTKTFRQKLSSVRGNHIISGMCDAWQGKTIRVPKIKPSILGCNILRVEYSLMIYVHIPGSEKLMLELPLVIGTGSSGMSSRTNSMSSQDGSTASNSWVSLRMPSAPPSYCELVRDCRLDTPLTPLLDDYDGGDSPIFMNSSAFPFPPPPVYSEVDEEYNGNQCILPVC
;
A
#
# COMPACT_ATOMS: atom_id res chain seq x y z
N MET A 1 -9.59 -9.34 -42.14
CA MET A 1 -8.60 -10.08 -41.33
C MET A 1 -7.29 -10.10 -42.13
N VAL A 2 -6.39 -9.14 -41.89
CA VAL A 2 -5.10 -9.08 -42.60
C VAL A 2 -4.12 -9.93 -41.80
N ALA A 3 -3.81 -11.12 -42.30
CA ALA A 3 -2.82 -12.00 -41.70
C ALA A 3 -1.45 -11.30 -41.75
N MET A 4 -0.99 -10.76 -40.62
CA MET A 4 0.38 -10.33 -40.47
C MET A 4 1.26 -11.57 -40.45
N THR A 5 1.98 -11.82 -41.54
CA THR A 5 3.04 -12.82 -41.63
C THR A 5 4.14 -12.45 -40.63
N LYS A 6 4.13 -13.11 -39.46
CA LYS A 6 5.14 -12.93 -38.40
C LYS A 6 6.47 -13.53 -38.87
N LYS A 7 7.26 -12.75 -39.60
CA LYS A 7 8.64 -13.10 -40.00
C LYS A 7 9.63 -13.12 -38.83
N VAL A 8 9.26 -12.49 -37.71
CA VAL A 8 10.03 -12.46 -36.46
C VAL A 8 9.38 -13.43 -35.49
N LYS A 9 10.17 -14.38 -35.00
CA LYS A 9 9.76 -15.42 -34.05
C LYS A 9 9.68 -14.86 -32.64
N THR A 10 10.73 -14.17 -32.20
CA THR A 10 10.85 -13.62 -30.85
C THR A 10 11.37 -12.20 -30.94
N PHE A 11 10.73 -11.27 -30.22
CA PHE A 11 11.21 -9.90 -30.06
C PHE A 11 10.83 -9.42 -28.66
N GLU A 12 11.77 -9.52 -27.73
CA GLU A 12 11.52 -9.27 -26.31
C GLU A 12 12.66 -8.52 -25.63
N ILE A 13 12.31 -7.81 -24.55
CA ILE A 13 13.26 -7.10 -23.69
C ILE A 13 13.43 -7.93 -22.42
N VAL A 14 14.66 -8.20 -22.03
CA VAL A 14 15.03 -8.94 -20.82
C VAL A 14 15.91 -8.04 -19.97
N PHE A 15 15.45 -7.67 -18.77
CA PHE A 15 16.28 -6.92 -17.82
C PHE A 15 17.36 -7.82 -17.23
N SER A 16 18.52 -7.25 -16.91
CA SER A 16 19.62 -7.97 -16.26
C SER A 16 19.19 -8.54 -14.91
N ASP A 17 18.46 -7.74 -14.12
CA ASP A 17 17.94 -8.12 -12.81
C ASP A 17 16.41 -8.26 -12.87
N PRO A 18 15.87 -9.47 -13.13
CA PRO A 18 14.43 -9.69 -13.21
C PRO A 18 13.73 -9.62 -11.85
N ASP A 19 14.45 -9.91 -10.75
CA ASP A 19 13.91 -9.93 -9.39
C ASP A 19 13.91 -8.55 -8.71
N LYS A 20 14.52 -7.54 -9.35
CA LYS A 20 14.55 -6.17 -8.84
C LYS A 20 13.15 -5.57 -8.92
N SER A 21 12.56 -5.32 -7.75
CA SER A 21 11.17 -4.85 -7.63
C SER A 21 10.99 -3.39 -8.04
N TYR A 22 11.97 -2.53 -7.73
CA TYR A 22 11.94 -1.10 -8.08
C TYR A 22 13.35 -0.57 -8.35
N TYR A 23 13.41 0.53 -9.11
CA TYR A 23 14.60 1.32 -9.35
C TYR A 23 14.50 2.68 -8.66
N SER A 24 15.61 3.23 -8.21
CA SER A 24 15.69 4.55 -7.60
C SER A 24 16.57 5.49 -8.43
N SER A 25 16.54 6.78 -8.11
CA SER A 25 17.34 7.80 -8.80
C SER A 25 18.83 7.43 -8.79
N GLY A 26 19.50 7.52 -9.94
CA GLY A 26 20.90 7.09 -10.12
C GLY A 26 21.09 5.59 -10.37
N ASP A 27 20.05 4.75 -10.25
CA ASP A 27 20.19 3.34 -10.59
C ASP A 27 20.41 3.12 -12.09
N LYS A 28 21.23 2.12 -12.42
CA LYS A 28 21.42 1.66 -13.78
C LYS A 28 20.33 0.66 -14.18
N VAL A 29 19.59 0.98 -15.23
CA VAL A 29 18.67 0.06 -15.90
C VAL A 29 19.41 -0.60 -17.05
N SER A 30 19.72 -1.89 -16.93
CA SER A 30 20.40 -2.67 -17.96
C SER A 30 19.66 -3.93 -18.33
N GLY A 31 19.95 -4.44 -19.52
CA GLY A 31 19.34 -5.66 -20.03
C GLY A 31 19.79 -5.99 -21.43
N THR A 32 19.03 -6.85 -22.07
CA THR A 32 19.24 -7.26 -23.46
C THR A 32 17.93 -7.27 -24.23
N VAL A 33 17.99 -6.94 -25.51
CA VAL A 33 16.90 -7.13 -26.47
C VAL A 33 17.20 -8.40 -27.26
N VAL A 34 16.29 -9.36 -27.21
CA VAL A 34 16.43 -10.67 -27.86
C VAL A 34 15.59 -10.67 -29.13
N VAL A 35 16.24 -11.01 -30.25
CA VAL A 35 15.59 -11.14 -31.56
C VAL A 35 15.85 -12.53 -32.13
N GLU A 36 14.78 -13.23 -32.50
CA GLU A 36 14.83 -14.47 -33.30
C GLU A 36 13.94 -14.29 -34.53
N VAL A 37 14.41 -14.76 -35.69
CA VAL A 37 13.69 -14.65 -36.97
C VAL A 37 13.32 -16.02 -37.53
N CYS A 38 12.18 -16.12 -38.21
CA CYS A 38 11.77 -17.35 -38.91
C CYS A 38 12.31 -17.40 -40.33
N GLU A 39 12.57 -16.23 -40.94
CA GLU A 39 13.09 -16.07 -42.29
C GLU A 39 14.31 -15.13 -42.28
N VAL A 40 15.17 -15.23 -43.29
CA VAL A 40 16.29 -14.29 -43.45
C VAL A 40 15.73 -12.88 -43.57
N THR A 41 16.09 -12.03 -42.61
CA THR A 41 15.50 -10.70 -42.45
C THR A 41 16.61 -9.65 -42.38
N ARG A 42 16.54 -8.64 -43.25
CA ARG A 42 17.42 -7.48 -43.22
C ARG A 42 16.90 -6.44 -42.22
N VAL A 43 17.69 -6.17 -41.20
CA VAL A 43 17.40 -5.21 -40.13
C VAL A 43 18.25 -3.97 -40.35
N SER A 44 17.61 -2.81 -40.42
CA SER A 44 18.31 -1.52 -40.61
C SER A 44 18.89 -1.03 -39.30
N SER A 45 18.09 -1.05 -38.23
CA SER A 45 18.56 -0.65 -36.90
C SER A 45 17.70 -1.26 -35.80
N VAL A 46 18.28 -1.42 -34.62
CA VAL A 46 17.55 -1.70 -33.38
C VAL A 46 17.71 -0.49 -32.48
N ARG A 47 16.62 0.24 -32.22
CA ARG A 47 16.63 1.40 -31.32
C ARG A 47 15.99 1.05 -29.99
N LEU A 48 16.59 1.51 -28.91
CA LEU A 48 16.05 1.44 -27.56
C LEU A 48 15.64 2.84 -27.13
N GLN A 49 14.46 2.96 -26.52
CA GLN A 49 13.95 4.18 -25.92
C GLN A 49 13.56 3.91 -24.47
N GLY A 50 14.20 4.59 -23.52
CA GLY A 50 13.80 4.63 -22.12
C GLY A 50 12.83 5.79 -21.93
N VAL A 51 11.60 5.50 -21.51
CA VAL A 51 10.56 6.51 -21.35
C VAL A 51 9.97 6.44 -19.96
N GLY A 52 9.95 7.59 -19.27
CA GLY A 52 9.26 7.78 -18.01
C GLY A 52 8.41 9.03 -18.10
N SER A 53 7.09 8.88 -18.01
CA SER A 53 6.20 10.03 -18.09
C SER A 53 5.01 9.93 -17.15
N ALA A 54 4.59 11.09 -16.67
CA ALA A 54 3.33 11.26 -15.97
C ALA A 54 2.28 11.74 -16.96
N LYS A 55 1.10 11.10 -16.92
CA LYS A 55 -0.05 11.51 -17.72
C LYS A 55 -1.25 11.69 -16.81
N VAL A 56 -1.94 12.80 -16.99
CA VAL A 56 -3.19 13.11 -16.31
C VAL A 56 -4.26 13.33 -17.34
N GLU A 57 -5.41 12.69 -17.16
CA GLU A 57 -6.52 12.80 -18.08
C GLU A 57 -7.87 12.64 -17.35
N TYR A 58 -8.74 13.63 -17.53
CA TYR A 58 -10.10 13.57 -17.03
C TYR A 58 -11.08 14.41 -17.86
N ALA A 59 -12.32 13.92 -17.94
CA ALA A 59 -13.42 14.70 -18.50
C ALA A 59 -14.02 15.66 -17.46
N LYS A 60 -14.40 16.85 -17.91
CA LYS A 60 -15.22 17.82 -17.16
C LYS A 60 -16.26 18.40 -18.11
N GLY A 61 -17.49 17.88 -18.04
CA GLY A 61 -18.54 18.20 -19.02
C GLY A 61 -18.17 17.71 -20.42
N LYS A 62 -18.30 18.58 -21.43
CA LYS A 62 -17.95 18.29 -22.82
C LYS A 62 -16.44 18.38 -23.12
N GLN A 63 -15.63 18.91 -22.20
CA GLN A 63 -14.20 19.13 -22.43
C GLN A 63 -13.36 18.04 -21.75
N ARG A 64 -12.38 17.50 -22.50
CA ARG A 64 -11.36 16.56 -22.01
C ARG A 64 -10.12 17.37 -21.62
N CYS A 65 -9.70 17.27 -20.37
CA CYS A 65 -8.47 17.88 -19.89
C CYS A 65 -7.39 16.78 -19.90
N ARG A 66 -6.26 17.04 -20.55
CA ARG A 66 -5.13 16.12 -20.64
C ARG A 66 -3.83 16.91 -20.49
N GLU A 67 -2.90 16.36 -19.73
CA GLU A 67 -1.57 16.90 -19.53
C GLU A 67 -0.58 15.74 -19.46
N GLU A 68 0.63 15.94 -19.98
CA GLU A 68 1.68 14.92 -20.03
C GLU A 68 3.04 15.59 -19.78
N ILE A 69 3.82 15.01 -18.86
CA ILE A 69 5.17 15.47 -18.54
C ILE A 69 6.10 14.28 -18.61
N ASP A 70 7.18 14.42 -19.38
CA ASP A 70 8.26 13.44 -19.48
C ASP A 70 9.31 13.72 -18.41
N TYR A 71 9.65 12.71 -17.62
CA TYR A 71 10.71 12.72 -16.59
C TYR A 71 11.96 11.97 -17.04
N LEU A 72 11.80 10.99 -17.93
CA LEU A 72 12.88 10.23 -18.53
C LEU A 72 12.64 10.13 -20.02
N LYS A 73 13.64 10.55 -20.79
CA LYS A 73 13.72 10.33 -22.23
C LYS A 73 15.15 9.96 -22.60
N TYR A 74 15.36 8.67 -22.81
CA TYR A 74 16.63 8.09 -23.24
C TYR A 74 16.44 7.44 -24.60
N GLU A 75 17.42 7.58 -25.49
CA GLU A 75 17.41 6.92 -26.79
C GLU A 75 18.82 6.41 -27.12
N GLN A 76 18.91 5.16 -27.58
CA GLN A 76 20.16 4.50 -27.92
C GLN A 76 19.95 3.59 -29.12
N VAL A 77 20.86 3.62 -30.10
CA VAL A 77 20.92 2.60 -31.15
C VAL A 77 21.77 1.45 -30.64
N LEU A 78 21.22 0.23 -30.67
CA LEU A 78 21.90 -0.97 -30.20
C LEU A 78 22.63 -1.65 -31.33
N HIS A 79 23.87 -2.05 -31.08
CA HIS A 79 24.72 -2.74 -32.05
C HIS A 79 24.96 -4.19 -31.60
N LEU A 80 25.19 -5.09 -32.56
CA LEU A 80 25.66 -6.44 -32.31
C LEU A 80 27.18 -6.46 -32.42
N ASP A 81 27.87 -6.85 -31.34
CA ASP A 81 29.34 -6.89 -31.32
C ASP A 81 29.91 -7.95 -32.28
N GLU A 82 29.14 -8.98 -32.63
CA GLU A 82 29.64 -10.18 -33.33
C GLU A 82 29.27 -10.24 -34.83
N GLN A 83 28.51 -9.28 -35.39
CA GLN A 83 28.08 -9.35 -36.81
C GLN A 83 28.68 -8.25 -37.68
N PRO A 84 29.27 -8.61 -38.85
CA PRO A 84 29.72 -7.63 -39.81
C PRO A 84 28.51 -6.83 -40.33
N THR A 85 28.63 -5.52 -40.27
CA THR A 85 27.63 -4.59 -40.77
C THR A 85 27.79 -4.44 -42.28
N ASP A 86 26.68 -4.40 -43.02
CA ASP A 86 26.71 -4.13 -44.47
C ASP A 86 27.16 -2.67 -44.74
N THR A 87 27.48 -2.32 -45.99
CA THR A 87 27.91 -0.94 -46.36
C THR A 87 26.90 0.16 -46.00
N ASP A 88 25.64 -0.24 -45.77
CA ASP A 88 24.51 0.62 -45.38
C ASP A 88 24.23 0.59 -43.85
N GLY A 89 25.08 -0.05 -43.05
CA GLY A 89 24.87 -0.17 -41.59
C GLY A 89 23.81 -1.19 -41.18
N SER A 90 23.18 -1.89 -42.15
CA SER A 90 22.18 -2.92 -41.88
C SER A 90 22.79 -4.28 -41.53
N VAL A 91 22.08 -5.06 -40.71
CA VAL A 91 22.47 -6.41 -40.29
C VAL A 91 21.50 -7.45 -40.86
N ILE A 92 22.02 -8.58 -41.32
CA ILE A 92 21.20 -9.70 -41.81
C ILE A 92 21.04 -10.73 -40.69
N LEU A 93 19.79 -10.92 -40.25
CA LEU A 93 19.41 -11.94 -39.29
C LEU A 93 18.99 -13.21 -40.02
N ARG A 94 19.52 -14.35 -39.57
CA ARG A 94 19.24 -15.68 -40.14
C ARG A 94 18.43 -16.53 -39.15
N PRO A 95 17.53 -17.38 -39.64
CA PRO A 95 16.79 -18.30 -38.77
C PRO A 95 17.71 -19.27 -38.05
N GLY A 96 17.29 -19.71 -36.86
CA GLY A 96 18.06 -20.66 -36.02
C GLY A 96 19.06 -20.00 -35.06
N ASN A 97 19.36 -18.72 -35.24
CA ASN A 97 20.23 -17.96 -34.32
C ASN A 97 19.43 -17.04 -33.40
N LYS A 98 19.95 -16.84 -32.19
CA LYS A 98 19.43 -15.90 -31.21
C LYS A 98 20.33 -14.67 -31.18
N TYR A 99 19.78 -13.52 -31.56
CA TYR A 99 20.51 -12.26 -31.60
C TYR A 99 20.23 -11.48 -30.33
N VAL A 100 21.30 -11.08 -29.62
CA VAL A 100 21.21 -10.44 -28.30
C VAL A 100 21.87 -9.08 -28.38
N TYR A 101 21.08 -8.03 -28.14
CA TYR A 101 21.55 -6.64 -28.14
C TYR A 101 21.58 -6.12 -26.71
N ALA A 102 22.76 -5.87 -26.15
CA ALA A 102 22.89 -5.35 -24.79
C ALA A 102 22.52 -3.85 -24.73
N PHE A 103 21.89 -3.44 -23.63
CA PHE A 103 21.62 -2.03 -23.33
C PHE A 103 21.84 -1.72 -21.86
N GLY A 104 22.13 -0.46 -21.57
CA GLY A 104 22.27 0.02 -20.21
C GLY A 104 22.28 1.54 -20.17
N PHE A 105 21.43 2.12 -19.32
CA PHE A 105 21.39 3.55 -19.08
C PHE A 105 21.14 3.83 -17.60
N GLU A 106 21.56 5.00 -17.13
CA GLU A 106 21.37 5.42 -15.75
C GLU A 106 20.13 6.31 -15.64
N LEU A 107 19.38 6.12 -14.57
CA LEU A 107 18.26 6.98 -14.23
C LEU A 107 18.79 8.35 -13.75
N PRO A 108 18.08 9.45 -14.07
CA PRO A 108 18.44 10.79 -13.59
C PRO A 108 18.69 10.85 -12.08
N GLN A 109 19.49 11.84 -11.65
CA GLN A 109 19.75 12.08 -10.23
C GLN A 109 18.50 12.51 -9.47
N GLN A 110 18.56 12.40 -8.14
CA GLN A 110 17.45 12.69 -7.23
C GLN A 110 16.80 14.05 -7.48
N GLY A 111 15.47 14.13 -7.38
CA GLY A 111 14.68 15.34 -7.61
C GLY A 111 14.24 15.56 -9.06
N HIS A 112 14.73 14.77 -10.02
CA HIS A 112 14.26 14.81 -11.42
C HIS A 112 13.34 13.64 -11.80
N LEU A 113 13.27 12.61 -10.95
CA LEU A 113 12.39 11.46 -11.13
C LEU A 113 11.20 11.57 -10.20
N VAL A 114 10.16 10.80 -10.50
CA VAL A 114 8.94 10.72 -9.70
C VAL A 114 8.58 9.25 -9.54
N SER A 115 8.16 8.85 -8.33
CA SER A 115 7.70 7.49 -8.07
C SER A 115 6.56 7.05 -9.00
N SER A 116 6.63 5.80 -9.47
CA SER A 116 5.59 5.14 -10.25
C SER A 116 4.26 5.16 -9.52
N TYR A 117 3.19 5.50 -10.23
CA TYR A 117 1.88 5.69 -9.63
C TYR A 117 0.77 5.34 -10.60
N LYS A 118 -0.31 4.75 -10.09
CA LYS A 118 -1.52 4.47 -10.87
C LYS A 118 -2.74 4.93 -10.10
N GLY A 119 -3.34 6.02 -10.57
CA GLY A 119 -4.55 6.60 -10.00
C GLY A 119 -5.75 6.52 -10.94
N LYS A 120 -6.86 7.11 -10.51
CA LYS A 120 -8.12 7.11 -11.27
C LYS A 120 -8.10 8.01 -12.51
N PHE A 121 -7.38 9.13 -12.43
CA PHE A 121 -7.34 10.16 -13.48
C PHE A 121 -5.93 10.43 -14.00
N GLY A 122 -4.97 9.57 -13.68
CA GLY A 122 -3.59 9.74 -14.12
C GLY A 122 -2.68 8.67 -13.56
N PHE A 123 -1.50 8.58 -14.17
CA PHE A 123 -0.47 7.61 -13.83
C PHE A 123 0.92 8.19 -14.10
N VAL A 124 1.91 7.64 -13.41
CA VAL A 124 3.35 7.81 -13.65
C VAL A 124 3.87 6.43 -13.98
N GLN A 125 4.42 6.24 -15.17
CA GLN A 125 4.90 4.95 -15.62
C GLN A 125 6.26 5.07 -16.29
N TYR A 126 7.06 4.03 -16.12
CA TYR A 126 8.37 3.88 -16.74
C TYR A 126 8.41 2.59 -17.54
N TYR A 127 8.95 2.67 -18.75
CA TYR A 127 9.13 1.52 -19.61
C TYR A 127 10.30 1.71 -20.56
N VAL A 128 10.89 0.59 -20.94
CA VAL A 128 11.83 0.51 -22.05
C VAL A 128 11.08 0.03 -23.27
N LYS A 129 11.27 0.71 -24.40
CA LYS A 129 10.69 0.40 -25.69
C LYS A 129 11.82 0.06 -26.67
N ALA A 130 11.78 -1.13 -27.27
CA ALA A 130 12.68 -1.48 -28.36
C ALA A 130 11.93 -1.39 -29.69
N LEU A 131 12.61 -0.84 -30.69
CA LEU A 131 12.13 -0.61 -32.04
C LEU A 131 13.06 -1.36 -33.02
N LEU A 132 12.50 -2.35 -33.72
CA LEU A 132 13.20 -3.11 -34.74
C LEU A 132 12.80 -2.57 -36.12
N GLU A 133 13.70 -1.83 -36.76
CA GLU A 133 13.50 -1.32 -38.11
C GLU A 133 13.97 -2.30 -39.16
N ARG A 134 13.15 -2.50 -40.19
CA ARG A 134 13.38 -3.45 -41.26
C ARG A 134 13.19 -2.74 -42.58
N SER A 135 13.98 -3.11 -43.58
CA SER A 135 13.88 -2.52 -44.91
C SER A 135 12.48 -2.75 -45.50
N SER A 136 11.85 -1.68 -45.98
CA SER A 136 10.53 -1.69 -46.63
C SER A 136 9.38 -2.27 -45.78
N GLN A 137 9.49 -2.26 -44.44
CA GLN A 137 8.45 -2.73 -43.52
C GLN A 137 8.26 -1.78 -42.34
N PRO A 138 7.06 -1.73 -41.73
CA PRO A 138 6.86 -0.99 -40.50
C PRO A 138 7.75 -1.53 -39.38
N SER A 139 8.24 -0.62 -38.54
CA SER A 139 9.04 -0.96 -37.37
C SER A 139 8.21 -1.81 -36.41
N LEU A 140 8.81 -2.88 -35.89
CA LEU A 140 8.20 -3.65 -34.81
C LEU A 140 8.55 -2.97 -33.50
N GLU A 141 7.59 -2.91 -32.58
CA GLU A 141 7.81 -2.40 -31.24
C GLU A 141 7.55 -3.47 -30.18
N CYS A 142 8.38 -3.49 -29.15
CA CYS A 142 8.10 -4.20 -27.91
C CYS A 142 8.40 -3.28 -26.73
N ARG A 143 7.65 -3.44 -25.63
CA ARG A 143 7.75 -2.57 -24.45
C ARG A 143 7.79 -3.42 -23.20
N LYS A 144 8.62 -3.03 -22.24
CA LYS A 144 8.69 -3.65 -20.93
C LYS A 144 8.72 -2.60 -19.83
N HIS A 145 7.79 -2.70 -18.89
CA HIS A 145 7.62 -1.75 -17.81
C HIS A 145 8.54 -2.11 -16.64
N PHE A 146 8.94 -1.09 -15.88
CA PHE A 146 9.66 -1.23 -14.62
C PHE A 146 9.11 -0.23 -13.61
N GLU A 147 9.20 -0.55 -12.31
CA GLU A 147 8.77 0.38 -11.25
C GLU A 147 9.93 1.27 -10.82
N VAL A 148 9.63 2.56 -10.60
CA VAL A 148 10.56 3.52 -10.02
C VAL A 148 9.98 3.96 -8.68
N GLU A 149 10.79 3.97 -7.63
CA GLU A 149 10.42 4.50 -6.33
C GLU A 149 11.51 5.46 -5.86
N GLU A 150 11.13 6.73 -5.74
CA GLU A 150 11.99 7.75 -5.15
C GLU A 150 11.81 7.72 -3.63
N PRO A 151 12.88 7.41 -2.87
CA PRO A 151 12.78 7.29 -1.44
C PRO A 151 12.52 8.66 -0.81
N LEU A 152 11.50 8.73 0.05
CA LEU A 152 11.18 9.92 0.83
C LEU A 152 11.58 9.69 2.29
N ASP A 153 12.62 10.37 2.74
CA ASP A 153 13.09 10.26 4.12
C ASP A 153 12.14 10.98 5.08
N VAL A 154 11.46 10.17 5.91
CA VAL A 154 10.53 10.64 6.93
C VAL A 154 11.23 11.19 8.18
N ASN A 155 12.55 10.96 8.33
CA ASN A 155 13.32 11.36 9.51
C ASN A 155 13.82 12.81 9.46
N THR A 156 13.34 13.61 8.51
CA THR A 156 13.69 15.03 8.44
C THR A 156 13.12 15.80 9.64
N PRO A 157 13.83 16.81 10.16
CA PRO A 157 13.45 17.48 11.41
C PRO A 157 12.05 18.15 11.36
N ASP A 158 11.61 18.63 10.19
CA ASP A 158 10.25 19.16 10.02
C ASP A 158 9.17 18.06 10.12
N LEU A 159 9.46 16.86 9.61
CA LEU A 159 8.53 15.73 9.67
C LEU A 159 8.50 15.03 11.03
N MET A 160 9.58 15.16 11.81
CA MET A 160 9.65 14.68 13.19
C MET A 160 9.00 15.64 14.20
N SER A 161 8.61 16.85 13.78
CA SER A 161 7.94 17.81 14.65
C SER A 161 6.48 17.41 14.91
N PRO A 162 5.96 17.62 16.13
CA PRO A 162 4.57 17.31 16.45
C PRO A 162 3.62 18.21 15.66
N SER A 163 2.50 17.64 15.25
CA SER A 163 1.43 18.37 14.55
C SER A 163 0.21 18.43 15.45
N ALA A 164 -0.33 19.63 15.64
CA ALA A 164 -1.49 19.85 16.49
C ALA A 164 -2.45 20.83 15.83
N GLY A 165 -3.72 20.75 16.21
CA GLY A 165 -4.74 21.68 15.76
C GLY A 165 -5.98 21.61 16.63
N ALA A 166 -6.70 22.72 16.67
CA ALA A 166 -7.96 22.84 17.40
C ALA A 166 -9.02 23.43 16.48
N LYS A 167 -10.25 22.97 16.64
CA LYS A 167 -11.40 23.51 15.92
C LYS A 167 -12.65 23.41 16.76
N GLU A 168 -13.50 24.41 16.63
CA GLU A 168 -14.75 24.53 17.35
C GLU A 168 -15.88 24.86 16.38
N LYS A 169 -17.08 24.40 16.72
CA LYS A 169 -18.30 24.70 15.98
C LYS A 169 -19.46 24.93 16.94
N LYS A 170 -20.14 26.05 16.78
CA LYS A 170 -21.40 26.34 17.49
C LYS A 170 -22.53 25.48 16.91
N VAL A 171 -23.27 24.82 17.80
CA VAL A 171 -24.44 23.99 17.53
C VAL A 171 -25.50 24.36 18.57
N THR A 172 -26.32 25.34 18.22
CA THR A 172 -27.25 25.97 19.15
C THR A 172 -28.64 25.33 19.05
N CYS A 173 -29.40 25.39 20.13
CA CYS A 173 -30.82 25.06 20.14
C CYS A 173 -31.59 26.06 21.02
N MET A 174 -32.93 26.04 20.97
CA MET A 174 -33.78 26.97 21.74
C MET A 174 -33.46 27.00 23.24
N PHE A 175 -33.11 25.85 23.83
CA PHE A 175 -32.80 25.72 25.26
C PHE A 175 -31.31 25.87 25.58
N ILE A 176 -30.42 25.78 24.58
CA ILE A 176 -28.97 25.88 24.74
C ILE A 176 -28.43 26.82 23.65
N PRO A 177 -28.53 28.15 23.86
CA PRO A 177 -28.12 29.14 22.86
C PRO A 177 -26.60 29.16 22.63
N ASP A 178 -25.81 28.71 23.61
CA ASP A 178 -24.33 28.65 23.55
C ASP A 178 -23.78 27.23 23.36
N GLY A 179 -24.60 26.31 22.85
CA GLY A 179 -24.17 24.93 22.59
C GLY A 179 -23.05 24.89 21.56
N GLN A 180 -21.98 24.14 21.85
CA GLN A 180 -20.84 24.00 20.96
C GLN A 180 -20.19 22.62 21.04
N VAL A 181 -19.44 22.30 20.00
CA VAL A 181 -18.62 21.09 19.92
C VAL A 181 -17.21 21.52 19.56
N SER A 182 -16.23 21.11 20.36
CA SER A 182 -14.82 21.41 20.13
C SER A 182 -13.99 20.14 20.02
N VAL A 183 -12.93 20.21 19.23
CA VAL A 183 -11.90 19.18 19.12
C VAL A 183 -10.53 19.85 19.19
N ASN A 184 -9.67 19.34 20.05
CA ASN A 184 -8.26 19.67 20.09
C ASN A 184 -7.47 18.37 19.92
N ALA A 185 -6.62 18.27 18.92
CA ALA A 185 -5.87 17.06 18.67
C ALA A 185 -4.40 17.33 18.36
N LYS A 186 -3.56 16.35 18.71
CA LYS A 186 -2.12 16.35 18.54
C LYS A 186 -1.65 14.96 18.13
N ILE A 187 -0.64 14.94 17.27
CA ILE A 187 0.18 13.77 16.94
C ILE A 187 1.65 14.09 17.23
N ASP A 188 2.43 13.05 17.49
CA ASP A 188 3.85 13.10 17.86
C ASP A 188 4.74 13.61 16.73
N ARG A 189 4.42 13.22 15.49
CA ARG A 189 5.17 13.58 14.27
C ARG A 189 4.26 13.65 13.05
N LYS A 190 4.76 14.18 11.93
CA LYS A 190 4.06 14.21 10.62
C LYS A 190 4.48 13.06 9.70
N GLY A 191 5.70 12.56 9.84
CA GLY A 191 6.30 11.51 9.01
C GLY A 191 6.03 10.09 9.53
N PHE A 192 5.48 9.20 8.69
CA PHE A 192 5.20 7.80 9.04
C PHE A 192 5.56 6.86 7.89
N CYS A 193 5.85 5.60 8.21
CA CYS A 193 6.03 4.55 7.20
C CYS A 193 4.78 3.66 7.07
N GLU A 194 4.72 2.90 5.98
CA GLU A 194 3.68 1.88 5.80
C GLU A 194 3.68 0.87 6.96
N GLY A 195 2.51 0.56 7.51
CA GLY A 195 2.35 -0.39 8.61
C GLY A 195 2.60 0.18 10.01
N GLU A 196 3.11 1.41 10.15
CA GLU A 196 3.27 2.06 11.44
C GLU A 196 1.93 2.47 12.06
N ASP A 197 1.89 2.55 13.40
CA ASP A 197 0.73 2.98 14.15
C ASP A 197 0.87 4.46 14.56
N ILE A 198 -0.06 5.31 14.11
CA ILE A 198 -0.11 6.73 14.47
C ILE A 198 -0.81 6.87 15.81
N CYS A 199 -0.14 7.48 16.79
CA CYS A 199 -0.71 7.76 18.11
C CYS A 199 -1.45 9.11 18.10
N ILE A 200 -2.74 9.09 18.43
CA ILE A 200 -3.59 10.28 18.43
C ILE A 200 -3.93 10.67 19.86
N ASP A 201 -3.49 11.87 20.26
CA ASP A 201 -3.94 12.53 21.47
C ASP A 201 -5.02 13.56 21.11
N ALA A 202 -6.24 13.39 21.59
CA ALA A 202 -7.34 14.29 21.28
C ALA A 202 -8.23 14.55 22.49
N ARG A 203 -8.75 15.76 22.61
CA ARG A 203 -9.78 16.15 23.57
C ARG A 203 -10.99 16.65 22.80
N PHE A 204 -12.14 16.12 23.16
CA PHE A 204 -13.43 16.46 22.58
C PHE A 204 -14.32 17.03 23.67
N GLU A 205 -14.97 18.14 23.39
CA GLU A 205 -15.92 18.76 24.31
C GLU A 205 -17.27 18.91 23.61
N ASN A 206 -18.33 18.49 24.29
CA ASN A 206 -19.68 18.59 23.77
C ASN A 206 -20.57 19.32 24.76
N THR A 207 -20.85 20.60 24.51
CA THR A 207 -21.83 21.38 25.27
C THR A 207 -23.14 21.56 24.49
N CYS A 208 -23.27 20.95 23.31
CA CYS A 208 -24.50 21.02 22.53
C CYS A 208 -25.54 19.98 23.01
N SER A 209 -26.81 20.19 22.67
CA SER A 209 -27.91 19.34 23.11
C SER A 209 -27.95 17.93 22.48
N ARG A 210 -26.98 17.57 21.63
CA ARG A 210 -26.98 16.34 20.82
C ARG A 210 -25.89 15.39 21.29
N ILE A 211 -26.13 14.09 21.09
CA ILE A 211 -25.09 13.07 21.28
C ILE A 211 -24.18 13.09 20.04
N VAL A 212 -22.88 13.27 20.25
CA VAL A 212 -21.89 13.37 19.17
C VAL A 212 -20.95 12.16 19.16
N VAL A 213 -20.36 11.87 17.99
CA VAL A 213 -19.44 10.73 17.82
C VAL A 213 -18.12 11.15 17.20
N PRO A 214 -17.00 11.13 17.95
CA PRO A 214 -15.67 11.39 17.41
C PRO A 214 -15.19 10.20 16.57
N LYS A 215 -14.56 10.51 15.44
CA LYS A 215 -13.96 9.56 14.50
C LYS A 215 -12.65 10.14 14.00
N ALA A 216 -11.70 9.27 13.66
CA ALA A 216 -10.50 9.66 12.93
C ALA A 216 -10.28 8.76 11.72
N ALA A 217 -9.72 9.30 10.65
CA ALA A 217 -9.47 8.57 9.42
C ALA A 217 -8.22 9.07 8.71
N ILE A 218 -7.45 8.15 8.13
CA ILE A 218 -6.39 8.52 7.18
C ILE A 218 -7.04 8.74 5.82
N ILE A 219 -6.85 9.93 5.26
CA ILE A 219 -7.37 10.32 3.96
C ILE A 219 -6.21 10.52 3.00
N ALA A 220 -6.24 9.84 1.86
CA ALA A 220 -5.38 10.12 0.72
C ALA A 220 -6.04 11.18 -0.16
N LYS A 221 -5.32 12.25 -0.47
CA LYS A 221 -5.75 13.33 -1.35
C LYS A 221 -4.91 13.27 -2.62
N HIS A 222 -5.54 12.83 -3.71
CA HIS A 222 -4.94 12.78 -5.03
C HIS A 222 -5.31 14.05 -5.78
N THR A 223 -4.31 14.85 -6.13
CA THR A 223 -4.48 16.11 -6.85
C THR A 223 -3.97 15.93 -8.27
N TYR A 224 -4.83 16.16 -9.25
CA TYR A 224 -4.54 16.04 -10.68
C TYR A 224 -4.67 17.41 -11.35
N GLN A 225 -3.60 17.89 -11.97
CA GLN A 225 -3.58 19.16 -12.68
C GLN A 225 -3.47 18.89 -14.18
N ALA A 226 -4.35 19.52 -14.97
CA ALA A 226 -4.30 19.47 -16.42
C ALA A 226 -4.91 20.72 -17.04
N ASN A 227 -4.28 21.30 -18.07
CA ASN A 227 -4.73 22.52 -18.75
C ASN A 227 -5.04 23.68 -17.76
N GLY A 228 -4.18 23.88 -16.75
CA GLY A 228 -4.36 24.92 -15.72
C GLY A 228 -5.52 24.68 -14.74
N ARG A 229 -6.14 23.49 -14.76
CA ARG A 229 -7.25 23.13 -13.87
C ARG A 229 -6.87 22.00 -12.94
N THR A 230 -7.37 22.08 -11.71
CA THR A 230 -7.09 21.09 -10.66
C THR A 230 -8.34 20.26 -10.35
N LYS A 231 -8.18 18.94 -10.36
CA LYS A 231 -9.18 17.97 -9.91
C LYS A 231 -8.62 17.24 -8.70
N THR A 232 -9.35 17.30 -7.59
CA THR A 232 -8.97 16.59 -6.36
C THR A 232 -9.88 15.40 -6.15
N PHE A 233 -9.29 14.25 -5.80
CA PHE A 233 -9.98 13.05 -5.39
C PHE A 233 -9.52 12.70 -3.98
N ARG A 234 -10.46 12.52 -3.04
CA ARG A 234 -10.16 12.10 -1.67
C ARG A 234 -10.62 10.67 -1.48
N GLN A 235 -9.74 9.84 -0.92
CA GLN A 235 -10.01 8.44 -0.61
C GLN A 235 -9.77 8.21 0.88
N LYS A 236 -10.76 7.63 1.55
CA LYS A 236 -10.64 7.18 2.93
C LYS A 236 -9.92 5.83 2.93
N LEU A 237 -8.83 5.71 3.68
CA LEU A 237 -8.00 4.51 3.72
C LEU A 237 -8.27 3.65 4.95
N SER A 238 -8.15 4.25 6.13
CA SER A 238 -8.40 3.60 7.42
C SER A 238 -9.19 4.54 8.33
N SER A 239 -9.89 3.99 9.32
CA SER A 239 -10.56 4.82 10.32
C SER A 239 -10.78 4.12 11.65
N VAL A 240 -10.84 4.93 12.69
CA VAL A 240 -11.19 4.54 14.05
C VAL A 240 -12.40 5.33 14.53
N ARG A 241 -13.22 4.69 15.36
CA ARG A 241 -14.41 5.29 15.99
C ARG A 241 -14.18 5.39 17.50
N GLY A 242 -14.58 6.51 18.09
CA GLY A 242 -14.64 6.70 19.54
C GLY A 242 -16.04 6.46 20.10
N ASN A 243 -16.15 6.62 21.41
CA ASN A 243 -17.41 6.44 22.13
C ASN A 243 -18.35 7.63 21.90
N HIS A 244 -19.63 7.42 22.15
CA HIS A 244 -20.61 8.50 22.10
C HIS A 244 -20.34 9.51 23.23
N ILE A 245 -20.38 10.80 22.93
CA ILE A 245 -20.25 11.88 23.91
C ILE A 245 -21.63 12.54 24.04
N ILE A 246 -22.24 12.37 25.21
CA ILE A 246 -23.53 12.99 25.51
C ILE A 246 -23.37 14.50 25.79
N SER A 247 -24.49 15.23 25.83
CA SER A 247 -24.51 16.66 26.11
C SER A 247 -23.88 16.99 27.45
N GLY A 248 -23.03 18.02 27.49
CA GLY A 248 -22.36 18.50 28.70
C GLY A 248 -21.10 17.71 29.11
N MET A 249 -20.67 16.74 28.29
CA MET A 249 -19.54 15.86 28.61
C MET A 249 -18.34 16.11 27.70
N CYS A 250 -17.19 15.63 28.15
CA CYS A 250 -15.96 15.58 27.37
C CYS A 250 -15.43 14.14 27.26
N ASP A 251 -14.68 13.87 26.19
CA ASP A 251 -13.95 12.62 25.99
C ASP A 251 -12.50 12.95 25.63
N ALA A 252 -11.58 12.07 25.98
CA ALA A 252 -10.16 12.24 25.69
C ALA A 252 -9.57 10.94 25.17
N TRP A 253 -8.90 11.04 24.02
CA TRP A 253 -8.04 9.99 23.50
C TRP A 253 -6.62 10.26 23.99
N GLN A 254 -6.04 9.28 24.67
CA GLN A 254 -4.66 9.29 25.13
C GLN A 254 -3.93 8.17 24.41
N GLY A 255 -3.25 8.49 23.32
CA GLY A 255 -2.56 7.51 22.47
C GLY A 255 -3.48 6.54 21.73
N LYS A 256 -4.68 6.97 21.29
CA LYS A 256 -5.53 6.09 20.45
C LYS A 256 -4.82 5.87 19.11
N THR A 257 -4.59 4.61 18.76
CA THR A 257 -3.79 4.27 17.58
C THR A 257 -4.62 4.10 16.31
N ILE A 258 -4.05 4.47 15.16
CA ILE A 258 -4.57 4.14 13.84
C ILE A 258 -3.41 3.65 12.96
N ARG A 259 -3.56 2.45 12.38
CA ARG A 259 -2.52 1.86 11.53
C ARG A 259 -2.52 2.48 10.14
N VAL A 260 -1.31 2.78 9.63
CA VAL A 260 -1.07 3.13 8.24
C VAL A 260 -1.19 1.85 7.39
N PRO A 261 -2.16 1.76 6.45
CA PRO A 261 -2.28 0.58 5.60
C PRO A 261 -1.10 0.46 4.64
N LYS A 262 -0.99 -0.68 3.93
CA LYS A 262 -0.01 -0.83 2.85
C LYS A 262 -0.43 0.04 1.67
N ILE A 263 0.25 1.15 1.45
CA ILE A 263 -0.07 2.16 0.43
C ILE A 263 1.20 2.82 -0.07
N LYS A 264 1.26 3.12 -1.37
CA LYS A 264 2.43 3.77 -1.97
C LYS A 264 2.83 5.06 -1.23
N PRO A 265 4.13 5.43 -1.24
CA PRO A 265 4.63 6.66 -0.64
C PRO A 265 3.98 7.93 -1.21
N SER A 266 4.15 9.03 -0.48
CA SER A 266 3.68 10.37 -0.87
C SER A 266 4.42 10.86 -2.10
N ILE A 267 3.68 11.48 -3.04
CA ILE A 267 4.24 12.00 -4.29
C ILE A 267 4.08 13.51 -4.27
N LEU A 268 5.16 14.22 -3.94
CA LEU A 268 5.19 15.68 -3.79
C LEU A 268 5.95 16.38 -4.92
N GLY A 269 6.91 15.69 -5.56
CA GLY A 269 7.81 16.23 -6.59
C GLY A 269 7.22 16.36 -8.00
N CYS A 270 5.98 15.93 -8.22
CA CYS A 270 5.35 15.98 -9.55
C CYS A 270 4.43 17.21 -9.71
N ASN A 271 4.55 17.87 -10.86
CA ASN A 271 3.81 19.11 -11.15
C ASN A 271 2.33 18.83 -11.44
N ILE A 272 2.04 17.78 -12.20
CA ILE A 272 0.68 17.49 -12.67
C ILE A 272 -0.06 16.51 -11.76
N LEU A 273 0.63 15.81 -10.88
CA LEU A 273 0.06 14.77 -10.03
C LEU A 273 0.68 14.84 -8.64
N ARG A 274 -0.16 14.93 -7.61
CA ARG A 274 0.30 14.90 -6.21
C ARG A 274 -0.53 13.94 -5.39
N VAL A 275 0.14 13.21 -4.51
CA VAL A 275 -0.48 12.31 -3.55
C VAL A 275 -0.04 12.75 -2.16
N GLU A 276 -0.99 13.32 -1.43
CA GLU A 276 -0.82 13.84 -0.08
C GLU A 276 -1.68 13.01 0.87
N TYR A 277 -1.21 12.84 2.11
CA TYR A 277 -1.98 12.16 3.15
C TYR A 277 -2.31 13.14 4.27
N SER A 278 -3.49 12.94 4.87
CA SER A 278 -3.91 13.73 6.02
C SER A 278 -4.60 12.83 7.04
N LEU A 279 -4.34 13.07 8.33
CA LEU A 279 -5.14 12.54 9.41
C LEU A 279 -6.34 13.46 9.62
N MET A 280 -7.53 12.95 9.31
CA MET A 280 -8.78 13.67 9.46
C MET A 280 -9.47 13.24 10.74
N ILE A 281 -9.52 14.14 11.72
CA ILE A 281 -10.21 13.95 13.00
C ILE A 281 -11.51 14.73 12.92
N TYR A 282 -12.64 14.05 13.08
CA TYR A 282 -13.94 14.67 12.91
C TYR A 282 -14.98 14.17 13.88
N VAL A 283 -15.88 15.07 14.27
CA VAL A 283 -17.01 14.77 15.15
C VAL A 283 -18.29 14.76 14.32
N HIS A 284 -18.98 13.62 14.34
CA HIS A 284 -20.29 13.48 13.73
C HIS A 284 -21.36 14.05 14.67
N ILE A 285 -22.09 15.04 14.18
CA ILE A 285 -23.15 15.74 14.91
C ILE A 285 -24.45 15.44 14.16
N PRO A 286 -25.39 14.66 14.74
CA PRO A 286 -26.66 14.36 14.10
C PRO A 286 -27.38 15.65 13.70
N GLY A 287 -27.90 15.73 12.46
CA GLY A 287 -28.61 16.92 11.96
C GLY A 287 -27.76 18.19 11.81
N SER A 288 -26.43 18.09 11.73
CA SER A 288 -25.53 19.21 11.40
C SER A 288 -24.33 18.71 10.59
N GLU A 289 -23.63 19.62 9.92
CA GLU A 289 -22.36 19.26 9.27
C GLU A 289 -21.32 18.81 10.29
N LYS A 290 -20.43 17.90 9.86
CA LYS A 290 -19.35 17.36 10.71
C LYS A 290 -18.36 18.47 11.08
N LEU A 291 -17.90 18.48 12.33
CA LEU A 291 -16.74 19.28 12.73
C LEU A 291 -15.48 18.52 12.28
N MET A 292 -14.66 19.12 11.42
CA MET A 292 -13.52 18.43 10.78
C MET A 292 -12.21 19.20 10.99
N LEU A 293 -11.24 18.53 11.60
CA LEU A 293 -9.85 18.94 11.75
C LEU A 293 -8.97 18.05 10.86
N GLU A 294 -8.11 18.67 10.05
CA GLU A 294 -7.21 17.96 9.12
C GLU A 294 -5.77 18.25 9.54
N LEU A 295 -5.02 17.22 9.91
CA LEU A 295 -3.60 17.29 10.23
C LEU A 295 -2.79 16.69 9.07
N PRO A 296 -1.81 17.41 8.49
CA PRO A 296 -1.04 16.89 7.36
C PRO A 296 -0.13 15.73 7.79
N LEU A 297 -0.04 14.71 6.92
CA LEU A 297 0.84 13.55 7.09
C LEU A 297 1.75 13.41 5.86
N VAL A 298 2.94 12.88 6.08
CA VAL A 298 3.85 12.44 5.02
C VAL A 298 4.14 10.97 5.23
N ILE A 299 3.74 10.16 4.26
CA ILE A 299 4.05 8.73 4.23
C ILE A 299 5.23 8.53 3.31
N GLY A 300 6.32 7.98 3.83
CA GLY A 300 7.56 7.76 3.07
C GLY A 300 8.18 6.41 3.35
N THR A 301 9.35 6.21 2.78
CA THR A 301 10.19 5.03 2.95
C THR A 301 11.26 5.34 3.98
N GLY A 302 10.99 5.04 5.24
CA GLY A 302 11.98 4.98 6.31
C GLY A 302 12.20 3.54 6.72
N SER A 303 13.42 3.19 7.15
CA SER A 303 13.63 1.90 7.81
C SER A 303 12.80 1.89 9.10
N SER A 304 11.67 1.18 9.11
CA SER A 304 10.82 0.96 10.30
C SER A 304 11.50 0.17 11.44
N GLY A 305 12.84 0.12 11.47
CA GLY A 305 13.65 -0.65 12.43
C GLY A 305 14.43 0.18 13.45
N MET A 306 14.43 1.52 13.40
CA MET A 306 15.26 2.35 14.31
C MET A 306 14.50 2.98 15.49
N SER A 307 13.22 2.66 15.70
CA SER A 307 12.47 3.21 16.85
C SER A 307 12.56 2.35 18.12
N SER A 308 13.33 1.26 18.12
CA SER A 308 13.48 0.36 19.27
C SER A 308 14.87 0.37 19.94
N ARG A 309 15.77 1.33 19.61
CA ARG A 309 17.14 1.33 20.15
C ARG A 309 17.64 2.60 20.84
N THR A 310 16.84 3.65 20.96
CA THR A 310 17.29 4.87 21.66
C THR A 310 16.44 5.16 22.88
N ASN A 311 16.55 4.31 23.91
CA ASN A 311 16.19 4.62 25.30
C ASN A 311 16.98 3.68 26.22
N SER A 312 18.30 3.86 26.25
CA SER A 312 19.19 3.33 27.28
C SER A 312 20.60 3.88 27.08
N MET A 313 20.78 5.17 27.34
CA MET A 313 22.10 5.70 27.70
C MET A 313 21.94 6.68 28.86
N SER A 314 21.99 6.14 30.07
CA SER A 314 22.46 6.87 31.24
C SER A 314 23.00 5.86 32.25
N SER A 315 24.19 6.18 32.77
CA SER A 315 24.92 5.53 33.87
C SER A 315 25.40 4.08 33.67
N GLN A 316 26.69 3.92 33.34
CA GLN A 316 27.60 3.29 34.29
C GLN A 316 29.07 3.61 34.02
N ASP A 317 29.74 4.00 35.10
CA ASP A 317 31.17 4.21 35.25
C ASP A 317 31.98 2.95 34.94
N GLY A 318 33.24 3.17 34.62
CA GLY A 318 34.11 2.23 33.92
C GLY A 318 34.58 1.01 34.69
N SER A 319 35.13 0.06 33.93
CA SER A 319 36.39 -0.62 34.24
C SER A 319 36.80 -1.51 33.06
N THR A 320 38.10 -1.48 32.83
CA THR A 320 38.92 -2.19 31.85
C THR A 320 38.87 -3.71 32.05
N ALA A 321 38.69 -4.49 30.98
CA ALA A 321 39.41 -5.76 30.75
C ALA A 321 39.06 -6.40 29.40
N SER A 322 40.12 -6.80 28.70
CA SER A 322 40.19 -7.58 27.47
C SER A 322 39.82 -9.05 27.66
N ASN A 323 39.13 -9.67 26.69
CA ASN A 323 39.61 -10.82 25.90
C ASN A 323 38.49 -11.61 25.19
N SER A 324 38.84 -12.04 23.99
CA SER A 324 38.22 -13.02 23.10
C SER A 324 37.87 -14.37 23.75
N TRP A 325 36.79 -15.03 23.33
CA TRP A 325 36.79 -16.24 22.46
C TRP A 325 35.37 -16.83 22.31
N VAL A 326 35.07 -17.27 21.09
CA VAL A 326 34.02 -18.19 20.65
C VAL A 326 33.84 -19.39 21.60
N SER A 327 32.60 -19.79 21.89
CA SER A 327 32.23 -21.18 22.19
C SER A 327 30.78 -21.51 21.87
N LEU A 328 30.60 -22.75 21.45
CA LEU A 328 29.50 -23.34 20.70
C LEU A 328 28.30 -23.77 21.57
N ARG A 329 27.09 -23.62 21.01
CA ARG A 329 25.99 -24.63 20.89
C ARG A 329 25.51 -25.38 22.16
N MET A 330 24.26 -25.09 22.58
CA MET A 330 23.23 -26.11 22.88
C MET A 330 21.82 -25.48 22.92
N PRO A 331 20.80 -26.04 22.25
CA PRO A 331 19.40 -25.58 22.35
C PRO A 331 18.66 -26.28 23.50
N SER A 332 17.97 -25.50 24.34
CA SER A 332 17.10 -25.99 25.42
C SER A 332 15.77 -26.54 24.86
N ALA A 333 15.28 -27.62 25.47
CA ALA A 333 14.03 -28.30 25.11
C ALA A 333 12.76 -27.47 25.43
N PRO A 334 11.65 -27.66 24.69
CA PRO A 334 10.39 -26.96 24.95
C PRO A 334 9.65 -27.51 26.18
N PRO A 335 8.83 -26.70 26.88
CA PRO A 335 8.11 -27.10 28.08
C PRO A 335 6.98 -28.11 27.80
N SER A 336 6.73 -28.95 28.81
CA SER A 336 5.69 -29.99 28.85
C SER A 336 4.28 -29.40 28.91
N TYR A 337 3.36 -29.95 28.10
CA TYR A 337 1.94 -29.61 28.07
C TYR A 337 1.18 -30.46 29.09
N CYS A 338 1.07 -29.99 30.34
CA CYS A 338 0.09 -30.44 31.32
C CYS A 338 0.06 -29.43 32.47
N GLU A 339 -0.95 -28.56 32.47
CA GLU A 339 -1.72 -28.15 33.65
C GLU A 339 -2.74 -27.08 33.22
N LEU A 340 -3.90 -27.57 32.76
CA LEU A 340 -5.11 -26.77 32.61
C LEU A 340 -5.67 -26.52 34.02
N VAL A 341 -5.56 -25.29 34.51
CA VAL A 341 -6.38 -24.82 35.63
C VAL A 341 -7.43 -23.87 35.09
N ARG A 342 -8.68 -24.31 35.25
CA ARG A 342 -9.91 -23.54 35.04
C ARG A 342 -9.91 -22.31 35.92
N ASP A 343 -10.27 -21.16 35.35
CA ASP A 343 -11.08 -20.18 36.06
C ASP A 343 -11.93 -19.41 35.04
N CYS A 344 -13.11 -19.96 34.77
CA CYS A 344 -14.22 -19.21 34.19
C CYS A 344 -14.86 -18.39 35.31
N ARG A 345 -14.71 -17.06 35.27
CA ARG A 345 -15.68 -16.16 35.92
C ARG A 345 -16.48 -15.46 34.83
N LEU A 346 -17.72 -15.93 34.68
CA LEU A 346 -18.83 -15.18 34.11
C LEU A 346 -19.09 -13.96 34.99
N ASP A 347 -19.22 -12.78 34.38
CA ASP A 347 -20.14 -11.74 34.83
C ASP A 347 -20.39 -10.77 33.67
N THR A 348 -21.45 -11.01 32.91
CA THR A 348 -22.01 -10.10 31.91
C THR A 348 -23.48 -9.87 32.25
N PRO A 349 -23.94 -8.66 32.59
CA PRO A 349 -25.37 -8.39 32.63
C PRO A 349 -25.90 -8.13 31.21
N LEU A 350 -26.93 -8.91 30.88
CA LEU A 350 -27.77 -8.84 29.68
C LEU A 350 -28.54 -7.50 29.60
N THR A 351 -28.43 -6.80 28.46
CA THR A 351 -29.48 -5.87 27.99
C THR A 351 -29.57 -5.86 26.47
N PRO A 352 -30.79 -5.77 25.87
CA PRO A 352 -31.03 -6.04 24.46
C PRO A 352 -30.74 -4.85 23.54
N LEU A 353 -30.54 -5.21 22.27
CA LEU A 353 -30.20 -4.43 21.09
C LEU A 353 -31.15 -3.26 20.79
N LEU A 354 -30.58 -2.13 20.37
CA LEU A 354 -31.16 -1.22 19.38
C LEU A 354 -30.12 -1.01 18.28
N ASP A 355 -30.34 -1.68 17.15
CA ASP A 355 -29.54 -1.59 15.94
C ASP A 355 -30.16 -0.50 15.05
N ASP A 356 -29.50 0.66 14.95
CA ASP A 356 -29.91 1.72 14.03
C ASP A 356 -29.36 1.44 12.63
N TYR A 357 -30.28 1.07 11.74
CA TYR A 357 -30.10 0.72 10.34
C TYR A 357 -29.81 1.97 9.48
N ASP A 358 -28.69 2.00 8.75
CA ASP A 358 -28.35 3.01 7.73
C ASP A 358 -28.61 2.41 6.33
N GLY A 359 -29.57 3.02 5.62
CA GLY A 359 -30.10 2.50 4.36
C GLY A 359 -29.22 2.80 3.14
N GLY A 360 -29.08 1.81 2.26
CA GLY A 360 -28.53 1.96 0.90
C GLY A 360 -28.70 0.69 0.07
N ASP A 361 -29.75 0.67 -0.76
CA ASP A 361 -30.00 -0.12 -1.98
C ASP A 361 -29.36 -1.52 -2.15
N SER A 362 -30.18 -2.57 -2.02
CA SER A 362 -30.22 -3.77 -2.90
C SER A 362 -31.43 -4.67 -2.54
N PRO A 363 -32.04 -5.40 -3.51
CA PRO A 363 -33.30 -6.11 -3.29
C PRO A 363 -33.11 -7.39 -2.47
N ILE A 364 -34.08 -7.63 -1.59
CA ILE A 364 -34.14 -8.73 -0.63
C ILE A 364 -34.45 -10.05 -1.38
N PHE A 365 -33.49 -10.98 -1.38
CA PHE A 365 -33.79 -12.40 -1.34
C PHE A 365 -33.05 -12.99 -0.14
N MET A 366 -33.81 -13.51 0.83
CA MET A 366 -33.29 -14.14 2.03
C MET A 366 -32.98 -15.60 1.70
N ASN A 367 -31.72 -15.93 1.43
CA ASN A 367 -31.27 -17.33 1.44
C ASN A 367 -30.76 -17.65 2.85
N SER A 368 -31.41 -18.61 3.51
CA SER A 368 -30.93 -19.19 4.76
C SER A 368 -29.60 -19.91 4.52
N SER A 369 -28.55 -19.48 5.20
CA SER A 369 -27.31 -20.24 5.27
C SER A 369 -27.54 -21.44 6.18
N ALA A 370 -27.85 -22.60 5.61
CA ALA A 370 -27.76 -23.87 6.32
C ALA A 370 -26.29 -24.13 6.66
N PHE A 371 -25.94 -24.06 7.94
CA PHE A 371 -24.66 -24.58 8.45
C PHE A 371 -24.84 -26.09 8.65
N PRO A 372 -24.17 -26.95 7.85
CA PRO A 372 -24.14 -28.37 8.16
C PRO A 372 -23.21 -28.60 9.35
N PHE A 373 -23.78 -28.99 10.49
CA PHE A 373 -23.00 -29.63 11.54
C PHE A 373 -22.49 -30.99 11.03
N PRO A 374 -21.23 -31.36 11.29
CA PRO A 374 -20.79 -32.72 11.04
C PRO A 374 -21.60 -33.68 11.94
N PRO A 375 -21.98 -34.88 11.43
CA PRO A 375 -22.70 -35.85 12.25
C PRO A 375 -21.79 -36.32 13.41
N PRO A 376 -22.37 -36.59 14.60
CA PRO A 376 -21.62 -37.17 15.70
C PRO A 376 -21.07 -38.56 15.31
N PRO A 377 -19.94 -38.99 15.90
CA PRO A 377 -19.37 -40.30 15.62
C PRO A 377 -20.35 -41.42 16.01
N VAL A 378 -20.32 -42.49 15.21
CA VAL A 378 -21.14 -43.69 15.38
C VAL A 378 -20.74 -44.38 16.68
N TYR A 379 -21.70 -44.56 17.60
CA TYR A 379 -21.53 -45.46 18.73
C TYR A 379 -21.63 -46.90 18.22
N SER A 380 -20.56 -47.67 18.39
CA SER A 380 -20.62 -49.13 18.31
C SER A 380 -21.20 -49.65 19.62
N GLU A 381 -22.40 -50.23 19.57
CA GLU A 381 -22.92 -51.05 20.66
C GLU A 381 -22.00 -52.28 20.81
N VAL A 382 -21.50 -52.49 22.03
CA VAL A 382 -20.77 -53.70 22.39
C VAL A 382 -21.80 -54.64 22.99
N ASP A 383 -22.16 -55.69 22.25
CA ASP A 383 -22.93 -56.82 22.76
C ASP A 383 -22.06 -57.61 23.75
N GLU A 384 -22.43 -57.62 25.03
CA GLU A 384 -21.88 -58.56 26.02
C GLU A 384 -22.64 -59.90 25.93
N GLU A 385 -22.06 -60.88 25.24
CA GLU A 385 -22.49 -62.28 25.30
C GLU A 385 -22.17 -62.89 26.67
N TYR A 386 -23.22 -63.09 27.48
CA TYR A 386 -23.15 -63.78 28.77
C TYR A 386 -23.33 -65.30 28.54
N ASN A 387 -22.23 -66.06 28.57
CA ASN A 387 -22.28 -67.53 28.57
C ASN A 387 -22.32 -68.05 30.02
N GLY A 388 -23.40 -68.73 30.38
CA GLY A 388 -23.68 -69.18 31.73
C GLY A 388 -22.84 -70.38 32.17
N ASN A 389 -22.55 -70.45 33.47
CA ASN A 389 -22.63 -71.69 34.24
C ASN A 389 -22.85 -71.44 35.73
N GLN A 390 -23.69 -72.30 36.30
CA GLN A 390 -24.33 -72.23 37.61
C GLN A 390 -23.36 -72.46 38.79
N CYS A 391 -23.60 -71.74 39.90
CA CYS A 391 -23.40 -72.30 41.25
C CYS A 391 -24.33 -71.63 42.28
N ILE A 392 -25.46 -72.31 42.48
CA ILE A 392 -26.22 -72.57 43.71
C ILE A 392 -25.69 -71.88 45.01
N LEU A 393 -26.46 -70.88 45.51
CA LEU A 393 -27.08 -70.68 46.84
C LEU A 393 -26.68 -71.60 48.05
N PRO A 394 -27.00 -71.30 49.34
CA PRO A 394 -27.49 -70.05 49.98
C PRO A 394 -27.02 -69.80 51.46
N VAL A 395 -27.60 -68.74 52.06
CA VAL A 395 -27.95 -68.52 53.49
C VAL A 395 -26.82 -68.40 54.54
N CYS A 396 -26.59 -67.17 55.01
CA CYS A 396 -27.04 -66.67 56.32
C CYS A 396 -27.29 -65.16 56.24
#